data_AF-A0A7S4FDK6-F1
#
_entry.id   AF-A0A7S4FDK6-F1
#
_cell.length_a   1.000
_cell.length_b   1.000
_cell.length_c   1.000
_cell.angle_alpha   90.00
_cell.angle_beta   90.00
_cell.angle_gamma   90.00
#
_symmetry.space_group_name_H-M   'P 1'
#
loop_
_entity.id
_entity.type
_entity.pdbx_description
1 polymer ?
#
loop_
_entity_poly.entity_id
_entity_poly.type
_entity_poly.pdbx_seq_one_letter_code
_entity_poly.pdbx_strand_id
1 'polypeptide(L)'
;MVMVESDPDELCPMNKSQPPSPVPESDFEKPKIADTAWQPSKPGTKPDKPDKGKDEPANRQIMNSIKIVLYATVVLALWSIAMRYQLHRNSHTDHKFVSVFPVYYRAIALIVLGGWCWGFNVQGLDKYHIEYTSLFDQDLKDKISSRTVYCISAIFTVVLLGNIITFTHAKAGIPSTLIPLCLYVSMLLLLSWPRSPFQHARYALLGALQSSFMSVFTGVGFAHVILSDLLTSYSKVFADMYSTVCVIMHSDDRHFHDHVLQSCRTDVIGVVVASVPSWLRLFQCLRAYISEPERKHLLNALKYSTAFPVLVFSYLKQNSGDLTAAQQRLLGHLWLLSLVANSLYSFYWDVYYDWGLGSLSSSNFFLRDRLIYPK
;
A
#
# COMPACT_ATOMS: atom_id res chain seq x y z
N MET A 1 -32.09 14.18 40.59
CA MET A 1 -31.72 13.86 41.98
C MET A 1 -32.75 12.87 42.48
N VAL A 2 -32.43 11.57 42.37
CA VAL A 2 -33.28 10.47 42.82
C VAL A 2 -32.35 9.54 43.57
N MET A 3 -32.57 9.44 44.88
CA MET A 3 -31.93 8.47 45.76
C MET A 3 -32.64 7.13 45.62
N VAL A 4 -31.89 6.03 45.67
CA VAL A 4 -32.40 4.75 46.13
C VAL A 4 -31.40 4.19 47.14
N GLU A 5 -31.97 3.83 48.28
CA GLU A 5 -31.42 3.37 49.54
C GLU A 5 -30.72 2.01 49.44
N SER A 6 -29.66 1.84 50.23
CA SER A 6 -28.94 0.58 50.43
C SER A 6 -29.43 -0.10 51.71
N ASP A 7 -29.93 -1.33 51.60
CA ASP A 7 -30.30 -2.17 52.74
C ASP A 7 -29.11 -3.05 53.19
N PRO A 8 -28.73 -3.09 54.48
CA PRO A 8 -27.60 -3.86 54.97
C PRO A 8 -28.07 -5.01 55.86
N ASP A 9 -28.30 -6.21 55.31
CA ASP A 9 -28.37 -7.46 56.09
C ASP A 9 -28.42 -8.68 55.16
N GLU A 10 -27.26 -9.17 54.71
CA GLU A 10 -27.11 -10.56 54.26
C GLU A 10 -25.66 -11.02 54.47
N LEU A 11 -25.34 -11.36 55.72
CA LEU A 11 -24.17 -12.16 56.07
C LEU A 11 -24.49 -13.64 55.82
N CYS A 12 -23.68 -14.32 54.99
CA CYS A 12 -23.56 -15.78 54.99
C CYS A 12 -22.09 -16.21 55.20
N PRO A 13 -21.83 -17.31 55.93
CA PRO A 13 -20.58 -17.54 56.65
C PRO A 13 -19.46 -18.14 55.78
N MET A 14 -18.21 -17.77 56.08
CA MET A 14 -17.02 -18.40 55.53
C MET A 14 -16.86 -19.84 56.03
N ASN A 15 -17.02 -20.81 55.13
CA ASN A 15 -16.63 -22.20 55.36
C ASN A 15 -15.14 -22.39 54.98
N LYS A 16 -14.33 -22.82 55.94
CA LYS A 16 -12.95 -23.29 55.71
C LYS A 16 -13.01 -24.78 55.37
N SER A 17 -12.73 -25.15 54.13
CA SER A 17 -12.56 -26.55 53.74
C SER A 17 -11.57 -26.73 52.59
N GLN A 18 -10.45 -27.39 52.91
CA GLN A 18 -9.59 -28.29 52.11
C GLN A 18 -8.92 -27.79 50.80
N PRO A 19 -7.64 -28.15 50.57
CA PRO A 19 -6.98 -27.93 49.28
C PRO A 19 -7.60 -28.85 48.21
N PRO A 20 -7.74 -28.39 46.95
CA PRO A 20 -8.28 -29.22 45.88
C PRO A 20 -7.35 -30.40 45.57
N SER A 21 -7.96 -31.57 45.38
CA SER A 21 -7.29 -32.78 44.89
C SER A 21 -6.68 -32.54 43.49
N PRO A 22 -5.56 -33.20 43.13
CA PRO A 22 -4.98 -33.05 41.80
C PRO A 22 -5.98 -33.56 40.74
N VAL A 23 -6.28 -32.70 39.78
CA VAL A 23 -7.09 -33.03 38.60
C VAL A 23 -6.33 -34.05 37.75
N PRO A 24 -6.96 -35.15 37.29
CA PRO A 24 -6.33 -36.08 36.37
C PRO A 24 -5.90 -35.38 35.08
N GLU A 25 -4.68 -35.66 34.63
CA GLU A 25 -4.03 -35.06 33.47
C GLU A 25 -4.59 -35.62 32.14
N SER A 26 -5.92 -35.65 31.97
CA SER A 26 -6.58 -36.21 30.78
C SER A 26 -7.61 -35.32 30.08
N ASP A 27 -7.95 -34.13 30.58
CA ASP A 27 -8.99 -33.28 29.96
C ASP A 27 -8.54 -31.83 29.65
N PHE A 28 -7.30 -31.66 29.20
CA PHE A 28 -6.91 -30.47 28.44
C PHE A 28 -6.89 -30.80 26.95
N GLU A 29 -8.07 -30.84 26.33
CA GLU A 29 -8.15 -30.65 24.88
C GLU A 29 -7.71 -29.22 24.60
N LYS A 30 -6.45 -29.07 24.16
CA LYS A 30 -5.96 -27.83 23.53
C LYS A 30 -6.99 -27.44 22.47
N PRO A 31 -7.42 -26.16 22.39
CA PRO A 31 -8.23 -25.74 21.27
C PRO A 31 -7.46 -26.08 20.00
N LYS A 32 -7.99 -27.02 19.22
CA LYS A 32 -7.49 -27.30 17.88
C LYS A 32 -7.59 -25.99 17.14
N ILE A 33 -6.45 -25.34 16.94
CA ILE A 33 -6.28 -24.38 15.86
C ILE A 33 -6.78 -25.14 14.65
N ALA A 34 -7.91 -24.70 14.10
CA ALA A 34 -8.42 -25.27 12.88
C ALA A 34 -7.32 -25.05 11.85
N ASP A 35 -6.60 -26.12 11.51
CA ASP A 35 -5.87 -26.23 10.26
C ASP A 35 -6.91 -26.07 9.13
N THR A 36 -7.34 -24.84 8.85
CA THR A 36 -7.90 -24.46 7.56
C THR A 36 -6.75 -24.37 6.56
N ALA A 37 -5.99 -25.45 6.47
CA ALA A 37 -5.32 -25.84 5.26
C ALA A 37 -6.41 -26.00 4.21
N TRP A 38 -6.30 -25.22 3.14
CA TRP A 38 -6.99 -25.40 1.87
C TRP A 38 -7.34 -26.88 1.63
N GLN A 39 -8.62 -27.21 1.71
CA GLN A 39 -9.12 -28.50 1.24
C GLN A 39 -9.55 -28.33 -0.22
N PRO A 40 -8.95 -29.04 -1.18
CA PRO A 40 -9.45 -29.03 -2.55
C PRO A 40 -10.90 -29.54 -2.54
N SER A 41 -11.76 -28.86 -3.29
CA SER A 41 -13.14 -29.26 -3.49
C SER A 41 -13.22 -30.72 -3.94
N LYS A 42 -14.20 -31.46 -3.40
CA LYS A 42 -14.43 -32.87 -3.73
C LYS A 42 -14.56 -33.03 -5.26
N PRO A 43 -13.87 -34.00 -5.89
CA PRO A 43 -14.01 -34.26 -7.32
C PRO A 43 -15.37 -34.92 -7.56
N GLY A 44 -16.35 -34.16 -8.07
CA GLY A 44 -17.67 -34.76 -8.32
C GLY A 44 -18.69 -33.90 -9.06
N THR A 45 -18.66 -32.58 -8.96
CA THR A 45 -19.55 -31.72 -9.74
C THR A 45 -18.77 -31.08 -10.88
N LYS A 46 -19.02 -31.56 -12.11
CA LYS A 46 -18.57 -30.83 -13.30
C LYS A 46 -19.21 -29.44 -13.25
N PRO A 47 -18.43 -28.34 -13.27
CA PRO A 47 -19.01 -27.03 -13.49
C PRO A 47 -19.73 -27.06 -14.84
N ASP A 48 -20.93 -26.48 -14.90
CA ASP A 48 -21.61 -26.26 -16.18
C ASP A 48 -20.63 -25.64 -17.17
N LYS A 49 -20.55 -26.21 -18.38
CA LYS A 49 -19.66 -25.67 -19.41
C LYS A 49 -20.06 -24.21 -19.63
N PRO A 50 -19.15 -23.24 -19.44
CA PRO A 50 -19.47 -21.85 -19.72
C PRO A 50 -19.89 -21.74 -21.18
N ASP A 51 -20.94 -20.95 -21.46
CA ASP A 51 -21.45 -20.68 -22.79
C ASP A 51 -20.42 -19.85 -23.58
N LYS A 52 -19.42 -20.55 -24.13
CA LYS A 52 -18.23 -19.95 -24.75
C LYS A 52 -18.55 -18.97 -25.87
N GLY A 53 -19.75 -19.04 -26.47
CA GLY A 53 -20.14 -18.22 -27.62
C GLY A 53 -20.48 -16.76 -27.30
N LYS A 54 -20.90 -16.42 -26.07
CA LYS A 54 -21.31 -15.05 -25.70
C LYS A 54 -20.22 -14.24 -25.00
N ASP A 55 -19.34 -14.89 -24.27
CA ASP A 55 -18.27 -14.23 -23.51
C ASP A 55 -16.98 -13.98 -24.32
N GLU A 56 -16.79 -14.70 -25.43
CA GLU A 56 -15.61 -14.58 -26.29
C GLU A 56 -15.38 -13.18 -26.90
N PRO A 57 -16.39 -12.51 -27.48
CA PRO A 57 -16.18 -11.17 -28.05
C PRO A 57 -15.98 -10.11 -26.96
N ALA A 58 -16.67 -10.21 -25.83
CA ALA A 58 -16.51 -9.31 -24.69
C ALA A 58 -15.11 -9.44 -24.05
N ASN A 59 -14.63 -10.66 -23.80
CA ASN A 59 -13.28 -10.91 -23.29
C ASN A 59 -12.19 -10.44 -24.26
N ARG A 60 -12.41 -10.60 -25.57
CA ARG A 60 -11.45 -10.16 -26.59
C ARG A 60 -11.36 -8.63 -26.66
N GLN A 61 -12.49 -7.94 -26.54
CA GLN A 61 -12.55 -6.48 -26.47
C GLN A 61 -11.88 -5.95 -25.19
N ILE A 62 -12.06 -6.64 -24.06
CA ILE A 62 -11.42 -6.30 -22.78
C ILE A 62 -9.91 -6.52 -22.82
N MET A 63 -9.44 -7.63 -23.38
CA MET A 63 -8.01 -7.89 -23.58
C MET A 63 -7.36 -6.85 -24.48
N ASN A 64 -8.08 -6.33 -25.48
CA ASN A 64 -7.61 -5.24 -26.32
C ASN A 64 -7.56 -3.92 -25.55
N SER A 65 -8.55 -3.61 -24.71
CA SER A 65 -8.51 -2.44 -23.82
C SER A 65 -7.34 -2.49 -22.82
N ILE A 66 -7.03 -3.65 -22.27
CA ILE A 66 -5.88 -3.85 -21.37
C ILE A 66 -4.56 -3.64 -22.10
N LYS A 67 -4.43 -4.18 -23.32
CA LYS A 67 -3.25 -3.93 -24.16
C LYS A 67 -3.09 -2.45 -24.46
N ILE A 68 -4.16 -1.77 -24.90
CA ILE A 68 -4.16 -0.33 -25.20
C ILE A 68 -3.68 0.47 -24.00
N VAL A 69 -4.11 0.10 -22.80
CA VAL A 69 -3.69 0.79 -21.60
C VAL A 69 -2.26 0.46 -21.22
N LEU A 70 -1.84 -0.80 -21.30
CA LEU A 70 -0.44 -1.17 -21.00
C LEU A 70 0.52 -0.44 -21.97
N TYR A 71 0.10 -0.29 -23.23
CA TYR A 71 0.75 0.60 -24.18
C TYR A 71 0.71 2.06 -23.73
N ALA A 72 -0.43 2.59 -23.25
CA ALA A 72 -0.51 3.94 -22.72
C ALA A 72 0.43 4.15 -21.52
N THR A 73 0.57 3.18 -20.61
CA THR A 73 1.47 3.25 -19.45
C THR A 73 2.93 3.23 -19.87
N VAL A 74 3.30 2.37 -20.84
CA VAL A 74 4.64 2.34 -21.43
C VAL A 74 4.92 3.65 -22.18
N VAL A 75 3.94 4.16 -22.93
CA VAL A 75 4.04 5.45 -23.62
C VAL A 75 4.21 6.59 -22.62
N LEU A 76 3.55 6.57 -21.46
CA LEU A 76 3.73 7.58 -20.42
C LEU A 76 5.09 7.48 -19.73
N ALA A 77 5.60 6.26 -19.50
CA ALA A 77 6.95 6.05 -19.00
C ALA A 77 7.99 6.57 -20.01
N LEU A 78 7.85 6.20 -21.28
CA LEU A 78 8.69 6.68 -22.37
C LEU A 78 8.55 8.18 -22.60
N TRP A 79 7.35 8.76 -22.46
CA TRP A 79 7.13 10.20 -22.52
C TRP A 79 7.80 10.90 -21.35
N SER A 80 7.74 10.34 -20.13
CA SER A 80 8.45 10.91 -18.98
C SER A 80 9.98 10.89 -19.15
N ILE A 81 10.51 9.84 -19.82
CA ILE A 81 11.93 9.72 -20.16
C ILE A 81 12.29 10.68 -21.31
N ALA A 82 11.46 10.75 -22.34
CA ALA A 82 11.64 11.62 -23.51
C ALA A 82 11.51 13.10 -23.12
N MET A 83 10.62 13.46 -22.21
CA MET A 83 10.52 14.80 -21.63
C MET A 83 11.79 15.12 -20.85
N ARG A 84 12.27 14.23 -19.97
CA ARG A 84 13.57 14.42 -19.29
C ARG A 84 14.72 14.61 -20.28
N TYR A 85 14.71 13.89 -21.40
CA TYR A 85 15.73 13.98 -22.45
C TYR A 85 15.65 15.29 -23.26
N GLN A 86 14.46 15.67 -23.73
CA GLN A 86 14.22 16.92 -24.46
C GLN A 86 14.54 18.14 -23.60
N LEU A 87 14.17 18.10 -22.33
CA LEU A 87 14.37 19.21 -21.40
C LEU A 87 15.83 19.33 -20.93
N HIS A 88 16.60 18.24 -20.91
CA HIS A 88 18.06 18.30 -20.71
C HIS A 88 18.77 18.99 -21.89
N ARG A 89 18.18 18.94 -23.10
CA ARG A 89 18.75 19.51 -24.33
C ARG A 89 18.46 21.01 -24.50
N ASN A 90 17.35 21.53 -23.98
CA ASN A 90 16.94 22.93 -24.09
C ASN A 90 17.11 23.70 -22.77
N SER A 91 18.34 24.12 -22.48
CA SER A 91 18.77 24.58 -21.16
C SER A 91 18.30 25.98 -20.72
N HIS A 92 17.47 26.72 -21.47
CA HIS A 92 17.21 28.15 -21.17
C HIS A 92 15.73 28.55 -21.00
N THR A 93 14.75 27.75 -21.41
CA THR A 93 13.32 28.15 -21.35
C THR A 93 12.39 27.19 -20.59
N ASP A 94 12.89 26.03 -20.14
CA ASP A 94 12.02 24.91 -19.78
C ASP A 94 12.30 24.25 -18.40
N HIS A 95 13.09 24.91 -17.54
CA HIS A 95 13.40 24.45 -16.18
C HIS A 95 12.15 24.23 -15.31
N LYS A 96 11.09 25.00 -15.57
CA LYS A 96 9.84 24.94 -14.80
C LYS A 96 9.12 23.60 -14.97
N PHE A 97 8.96 23.05 -16.17
CA PHE A 97 8.23 21.78 -16.31
C PHE A 97 9.00 20.60 -15.70
N VAL A 98 10.33 20.54 -15.87
CA VAL A 98 11.18 19.47 -15.30
C VAL A 98 11.17 19.49 -13.78
N SER A 99 11.28 20.67 -13.16
CA SER A 99 11.36 20.79 -11.71
C SER A 99 10.00 20.57 -11.06
N VAL A 100 8.92 20.98 -11.74
CA VAL A 100 7.54 20.98 -11.24
C VAL A 100 6.81 19.65 -11.47
N PHE A 101 7.02 18.98 -12.62
CA PHE A 101 6.29 17.75 -12.96
C PHE A 101 6.45 16.63 -11.91
N PRO A 102 7.67 16.31 -11.43
CA PRO A 102 7.85 15.29 -10.40
C PRO A 102 7.24 15.65 -9.05
N VAL A 103 6.95 16.93 -8.82
CA VAL A 103 6.35 17.42 -7.58
C VAL A 103 4.87 17.12 -7.63
N TYR A 104 4.16 17.70 -8.59
CA TYR A 104 2.69 17.66 -8.61
C TYR A 104 2.10 16.37 -9.19
N TYR A 105 2.74 15.73 -10.17
CA TYR A 105 2.09 14.64 -10.92
C TYR A 105 2.60 13.26 -10.55
N ARG A 106 3.81 13.13 -9.98
CA ARG A 106 4.41 11.80 -9.70
C ARG A 106 3.58 10.99 -8.72
N ALA A 107 3.08 11.58 -7.64
CA ALA A 107 2.28 10.88 -6.65
C ALA A 107 1.00 10.29 -7.28
N ILE A 108 0.21 11.13 -7.96
CA ILE A 108 -1.04 10.72 -8.60
C ILE A 108 -0.77 9.71 -9.71
N ALA A 109 0.29 9.90 -10.52
CA ALA A 109 0.66 8.94 -11.56
C ALA A 109 0.98 7.55 -10.99
N LEU A 110 1.70 7.48 -9.86
CA LEU A 110 2.01 6.20 -9.19
C LEU A 110 0.77 5.56 -8.55
N ILE A 111 -0.18 6.36 -8.03
CA ILE A 111 -1.48 5.85 -7.54
C ILE A 111 -2.28 5.25 -8.70
N VAL A 112 -2.38 5.95 -9.83
CA VAL A 112 -3.07 5.46 -11.03
C VAL A 112 -2.41 4.20 -11.57
N LEU A 113 -1.08 4.18 -11.65
CA LEU A 113 -0.31 3.00 -12.05
C LEU A 113 -0.60 1.80 -11.13
N GLY A 114 -0.63 2.02 -9.81
CA GLY A 114 -0.98 0.97 -8.86
C GLY A 114 -2.37 0.41 -9.07
N GLY A 115 -3.35 1.25 -9.40
CA GLY A 115 -4.69 0.80 -9.77
C GLY A 115 -4.67 -0.15 -10.98
N TRP A 116 -3.90 0.18 -12.01
CA TRP A 116 -3.71 -0.69 -13.17
C TRP A 116 -3.03 -2.01 -12.82
N CYS A 117 -1.94 -1.95 -12.05
CA CYS A 117 -1.24 -3.14 -11.58
C CYS A 117 -2.14 -4.01 -10.71
N TRP A 118 -2.95 -3.42 -9.83
CA TRP A 118 -3.92 -4.14 -9.02
C TRP A 118 -4.99 -4.81 -9.88
N GLY A 119 -5.53 -4.10 -10.87
CA GLY A 119 -6.49 -4.68 -11.83
C GLY A 119 -5.91 -5.88 -12.58
N PHE A 120 -4.63 -5.81 -12.97
CA PHE A 120 -3.91 -6.93 -13.59
C PHE A 120 -3.74 -8.12 -12.66
N ASN A 121 -3.41 -7.87 -11.38
CA ASN A 121 -3.34 -8.92 -10.37
C ASN A 121 -4.69 -9.61 -10.17
N VAL A 122 -5.77 -8.84 -9.97
CA VAL A 122 -7.13 -9.38 -9.81
C VAL A 122 -7.56 -10.17 -11.03
N GLN A 123 -7.28 -9.68 -12.25
CA GLN A 123 -7.57 -10.42 -13.48
C GLN A 123 -6.82 -11.74 -13.55
N GLY A 124 -5.54 -11.77 -13.16
CA GLY A 124 -4.76 -13.00 -13.10
C GLY A 124 -5.39 -14.02 -12.16
N LEU A 125 -5.78 -13.58 -10.97
CA LEU A 125 -6.44 -14.41 -9.96
C LEU A 125 -7.79 -14.93 -10.48
N ASP A 126 -8.61 -14.07 -11.09
CA ASP A 126 -9.87 -14.44 -11.74
C ASP A 126 -9.67 -15.52 -12.81
N LYS A 127 -8.68 -15.32 -13.70
CA LYS A 127 -8.38 -16.21 -14.84
C LYS A 127 -7.96 -17.60 -14.39
N TYR A 128 -7.21 -17.70 -13.31
CA TYR A 128 -6.76 -18.98 -12.74
C TYR A 128 -7.72 -19.53 -11.69
N HIS A 129 -8.90 -18.91 -11.51
CA HIS A 129 -9.91 -19.31 -10.53
C HIS A 129 -9.36 -19.44 -9.11
N ILE A 130 -8.40 -18.58 -8.74
CA ILE A 130 -7.85 -18.53 -7.39
C ILE A 130 -8.81 -17.70 -6.55
N GLU A 131 -9.44 -18.32 -5.55
CA GLU A 131 -10.40 -17.65 -4.66
C GLU A 131 -9.67 -16.68 -3.71
N TYR A 132 -9.46 -15.45 -4.17
CA TYR A 132 -8.85 -14.38 -3.37
C TYR A 132 -9.84 -13.70 -2.43
N THR A 133 -11.14 -13.85 -2.68
CA THR A 133 -12.21 -13.24 -1.87
C THR A 133 -12.24 -13.79 -0.45
N SER A 134 -11.79 -15.04 -0.25
CA SER A 134 -11.58 -15.65 1.07
C SER A 134 -10.51 -14.95 1.92
N LEU A 135 -9.57 -14.24 1.28
CA LEU A 135 -8.47 -13.51 1.93
C LEU A 135 -8.92 -12.15 2.46
N PHE A 136 -10.06 -11.67 1.99
CA PHE A 136 -10.65 -10.39 2.36
C PHE A 136 -11.90 -10.64 3.22
N ASP A 137 -12.21 -9.71 4.13
CA ASP A 137 -13.43 -9.82 4.94
C ASP A 137 -14.67 -10.00 4.05
N GLN A 138 -15.67 -10.71 4.58
CA GLN A 138 -16.85 -11.16 3.82
C GLN A 138 -17.56 -10.04 3.04
N ASP A 139 -17.47 -8.81 3.51
CA ASP A 139 -18.04 -7.62 2.86
C ASP A 139 -17.37 -7.21 1.54
N LEU A 140 -16.16 -7.69 1.26
CA LEU A 140 -15.37 -7.36 0.06
C LEU A 140 -15.56 -8.37 -1.08
N LYS A 141 -16.15 -9.55 -0.79
CA LYS A 141 -16.22 -10.70 -1.71
C LYS A 141 -16.95 -10.42 -3.02
N ASP A 142 -18.05 -9.67 -2.97
CA ASP A 142 -18.90 -9.42 -4.14
C ASP A 142 -18.60 -8.08 -4.85
N LYS A 143 -17.63 -7.30 -4.36
CA LYS A 143 -17.51 -5.88 -4.71
C LYS A 143 -16.26 -5.53 -5.54
N ILE A 144 -15.30 -6.44 -5.68
CA ILE A 144 -14.02 -6.18 -6.37
C ILE A 144 -13.87 -7.10 -7.58
N SER A 145 -14.42 -6.64 -8.72
CA SER A 145 -14.14 -7.23 -10.03
C SER A 145 -12.96 -6.52 -10.69
N SER A 146 -12.09 -7.28 -11.38
CA SER A 146 -11.03 -6.75 -12.24
C SER A 146 -11.53 -5.65 -13.19
N ARG A 147 -12.74 -5.81 -13.75
CA ARG A 147 -13.39 -4.79 -14.60
C ARG A 147 -13.61 -3.47 -13.86
N THR A 148 -14.13 -3.52 -12.65
CA THR A 148 -14.39 -2.32 -11.84
C THR A 148 -13.11 -1.57 -11.53
N VAL A 149 -12.04 -2.29 -11.16
CA VAL A 149 -10.73 -1.70 -10.89
C VAL A 149 -10.20 -0.98 -12.13
N TYR A 150 -10.23 -1.63 -13.30
CA TYR A 150 -9.79 -1.02 -14.55
C TYR A 150 -10.60 0.20 -14.95
N CYS A 151 -11.93 0.18 -14.80
CA CYS A 151 -12.78 1.34 -15.09
C CYS A 151 -12.42 2.54 -14.22
N ILE A 152 -12.20 2.33 -12.91
CA ILE A 152 -11.79 3.41 -11.99
C ILE A 152 -10.40 3.94 -12.39
N SER A 153 -9.44 3.05 -12.65
CA SER A 153 -8.09 3.45 -13.07
C SER A 153 -8.10 4.23 -14.39
N ALA A 154 -8.95 3.86 -15.35
CA ALA A 154 -9.13 4.59 -16.60
C ALA A 154 -9.68 5.99 -16.40
N ILE A 155 -10.71 6.16 -15.55
CA ILE A 155 -11.26 7.48 -15.22
C ILE A 155 -10.17 8.36 -14.62
N PHE A 156 -9.41 7.85 -13.65
CA PHE A 156 -8.32 8.62 -13.03
C PHE A 156 -7.21 8.92 -14.04
N THR A 157 -6.91 8.01 -14.96
CA THR A 157 -5.95 8.25 -16.04
C THR A 157 -6.40 9.41 -16.93
N VAL A 158 -7.66 9.44 -17.36
CA VAL A 158 -8.21 10.52 -18.19
C VAL A 158 -8.12 11.87 -17.48
N VAL A 159 -8.47 11.92 -16.19
CA VAL A 159 -8.39 13.14 -15.38
C VAL A 159 -6.94 13.61 -15.25
N LEU A 160 -6.01 12.70 -14.96
CA LEU A 160 -4.57 12.98 -14.88
C LEU A 160 -4.03 13.55 -16.20
N LEU A 161 -4.32 12.89 -17.33
CA LEU A 161 -3.83 13.32 -18.64
C LEU A 161 -4.45 14.65 -19.07
N GLY A 162 -5.76 14.83 -18.87
CA GLY A 162 -6.44 16.10 -19.14
C GLY A 162 -5.83 17.25 -18.34
N ASN A 163 -5.48 17.01 -17.07
CA ASN A 163 -4.83 18.00 -16.23
C ASN A 163 -3.41 18.33 -16.69
N ILE A 164 -2.59 17.32 -17.03
CA ILE A 164 -1.24 17.51 -17.59
C ILE A 164 -1.31 18.32 -18.89
N ILE A 165 -2.22 17.98 -19.81
CA ILE A 165 -2.41 18.71 -21.07
C ILE A 165 -2.79 20.17 -20.77
N THR A 166 -3.75 20.38 -19.87
CA THR A 166 -4.18 21.74 -19.46
C THR A 166 -3.01 22.54 -18.87
N PHE A 167 -2.18 21.90 -18.05
CA PHE A 167 -0.98 22.52 -17.46
C PHE A 167 0.04 22.92 -18.51
N THR A 168 0.31 22.05 -19.50
CA THR A 168 1.26 22.35 -20.58
C THR A 168 0.79 23.46 -21.52
N HIS A 169 -0.53 23.64 -21.66
CA HIS A 169 -1.13 24.68 -22.51
C HIS A 169 -1.63 25.90 -21.73
N ALA A 170 -1.36 25.98 -20.43
CA ALA A 170 -1.80 27.08 -19.58
C ALA A 170 -1.17 28.40 -20.04
N LYS A 171 -1.99 29.43 -20.21
CA LYS A 171 -1.52 30.77 -20.60
C LYS A 171 -0.81 31.46 -19.43
N ALA A 172 0.08 32.40 -19.75
CA ALA A 172 0.68 33.29 -18.77
C ALA A 172 -0.41 34.03 -17.97
N GLY A 173 -0.31 33.99 -16.63
CA GLY A 173 -1.26 34.61 -15.71
C GLY A 173 -2.11 33.64 -14.89
N ILE A 174 -2.16 32.36 -15.26
CA ILE A 174 -2.76 31.32 -14.40
C ILE A 174 -1.75 30.93 -13.31
N PRO A 175 -2.15 30.88 -12.01
CA PRO A 175 -1.27 30.39 -10.96
C PRO A 175 -0.78 28.97 -11.25
N SER A 176 0.53 28.73 -11.12
CA SER A 176 1.15 27.43 -11.42
C SER A 176 0.63 26.28 -10.55
N THR A 177 -0.02 26.59 -9.43
CA THR A 177 -0.59 25.62 -8.49
C THR A 177 -2.06 25.33 -8.70
N LEU A 178 -2.79 26.18 -9.42
CA LEU A 178 -4.24 26.03 -9.59
C LEU A 178 -4.60 24.76 -10.35
N ILE A 179 -3.93 24.50 -11.47
CA ILE A 179 -4.20 23.32 -12.31
C ILE A 179 -3.88 22.02 -11.55
N PRO A 180 -2.69 21.86 -10.93
CA PRO A 180 -2.42 20.76 -10.01
C PRO A 180 -3.43 20.64 -8.86
N LEU A 181 -3.83 21.73 -8.23
CA LEU A 181 -4.84 21.69 -7.16
C LEU A 181 -6.16 21.10 -7.66
N CYS A 182 -6.62 21.50 -8.85
CA CYS A 182 -7.80 20.91 -9.48
C CYS A 182 -7.66 19.40 -9.69
N LEU A 183 -6.47 18.89 -10.01
CA LEU A 183 -6.22 17.44 -10.10
C LEU A 183 -6.49 16.76 -8.76
N TYR A 184 -5.85 17.22 -7.68
CA TYR A 184 -6.01 16.60 -6.36
C TYR A 184 -7.44 16.68 -5.85
N VAL A 185 -8.10 17.84 -6.02
CA VAL A 185 -9.51 18.01 -5.66
C VAL A 185 -10.39 17.07 -6.47
N SER A 186 -10.20 16.97 -7.80
CA SER A 186 -10.98 16.07 -8.64
C SER A 186 -10.81 14.60 -8.26
N MET A 187 -9.59 14.17 -7.89
CA MET A 187 -9.33 12.81 -7.41
C MET A 187 -10.09 12.52 -6.11
N LEU A 188 -10.05 13.44 -5.14
CA LEU A 188 -10.78 13.32 -3.87
C LEU A 188 -12.30 13.32 -4.07
N LEU A 189 -12.82 14.16 -4.95
CA LEU A 189 -14.23 14.19 -5.30
C LEU A 189 -14.65 12.86 -5.95
N LEU A 190 -13.87 12.34 -6.90
CA LEU A 190 -14.18 11.06 -7.53
C LEU A 190 -14.08 9.87 -6.57
N LEU A 191 -13.19 9.92 -5.57
CA LEU A 191 -13.13 8.92 -4.50
C LEU A 191 -14.35 8.98 -3.58
N SER A 192 -14.80 10.19 -3.22
CA SER A 192 -15.87 10.41 -2.24
C SER A 192 -17.29 10.50 -2.83
N TRP A 193 -17.44 10.63 -4.15
CA TRP A 193 -18.73 10.87 -4.80
C TRP A 193 -19.76 9.75 -4.56
N PRO A 194 -20.88 9.95 -3.87
CA PRO A 194 -21.76 8.84 -3.48
C PRO A 194 -22.47 8.18 -4.68
N ARG A 195 -22.82 8.95 -5.72
CA ARG A 195 -23.70 8.49 -6.83
C ARG A 195 -22.94 7.97 -8.06
N SER A 196 -21.97 7.07 -7.87
CA SER A 196 -21.27 6.44 -9.01
C SER A 196 -21.51 4.93 -9.03
N PRO A 197 -21.55 4.30 -10.23
CA PRO A 197 -21.72 2.84 -10.36
C PRO A 197 -20.61 2.05 -9.62
N PHE A 198 -19.51 2.72 -9.26
CA PHE A 198 -18.39 2.14 -8.55
C PHE A 198 -18.37 2.51 -7.05
N GLN A 199 -19.51 2.91 -6.46
CA GLN A 199 -19.62 3.25 -5.03
C GLN A 199 -19.11 2.14 -4.11
N HIS A 200 -19.51 0.89 -4.38
CA HIS A 200 -19.18 -0.23 -3.51
C HIS A 200 -17.68 -0.51 -3.48
N ALA A 201 -17.02 -0.48 -4.64
CA ALA A 201 -15.56 -0.67 -4.73
C ALA A 201 -14.77 0.47 -4.06
N ARG A 202 -15.25 1.71 -4.13
CA ARG A 202 -14.59 2.86 -3.50
C ARG A 202 -14.74 2.85 -1.98
N TYR A 203 -15.94 2.60 -1.46
CA TYR A 203 -16.14 2.47 -0.01
C TYR A 203 -15.44 1.23 0.55
N ALA A 204 -15.36 0.15 -0.22
CA ALA A 204 -14.52 -1.01 0.10
C ALA A 204 -13.04 -0.62 0.25
N LEU A 205 -12.48 0.15 -0.70
CA LEU A 205 -11.10 0.63 -0.60
C LEU A 205 -10.89 1.54 0.62
N LEU A 206 -11.78 2.52 0.84
CA LEU A 206 -11.68 3.44 1.97
C LEU A 206 -11.82 2.71 3.31
N GLY A 207 -12.77 1.78 3.41
CA GLY A 207 -12.97 0.93 4.57
C GLY A 207 -11.77 0.02 4.83
N ALA A 208 -11.18 -0.57 3.78
CA ALA A 208 -9.98 -1.41 3.92
C ALA A 208 -8.76 -0.60 4.38
N LEU A 209 -8.56 0.61 3.85
CA LEU A 209 -7.50 1.53 4.32
C LEU A 209 -7.72 1.88 5.78
N GLN A 210 -8.93 2.33 6.14
CA GLN A 210 -9.27 2.69 7.52
C GLN A 210 -9.09 1.50 8.47
N SER A 211 -9.60 0.32 8.12
CA SER A 211 -9.48 -0.90 8.92
C SER A 211 -8.01 -1.30 9.09
N SER A 212 -7.19 -1.16 8.04
CA SER A 212 -5.76 -1.46 8.12
C SER A 212 -5.04 -0.52 9.10
N PHE A 213 -5.37 0.77 9.14
CA PHE A 213 -4.83 1.67 10.17
C PHE A 213 -5.31 1.29 11.58
N MET A 214 -6.58 0.90 11.73
CA MET A 214 -7.16 0.52 13.02
C MET A 214 -6.71 -0.85 13.52
N SER A 215 -6.20 -1.72 12.64
CA SER A 215 -5.76 -3.08 12.97
C SER A 215 -4.64 -3.14 14.01
N VAL A 216 -3.88 -2.05 14.19
CA VAL A 216 -2.90 -1.89 15.27
C VAL A 216 -3.57 -2.05 16.64
N PHE A 217 -4.82 -1.61 16.78
CA PHE A 217 -5.59 -1.64 18.01
C PHE A 217 -6.59 -2.80 18.06
N THR A 218 -7.25 -3.09 16.93
CA THR A 218 -8.36 -4.06 16.87
C THR A 218 -7.91 -5.50 16.60
N GLY A 219 -6.68 -5.71 16.13
CA GLY A 219 -6.17 -7.02 15.74
C GLY A 219 -5.78 -7.08 14.26
N VAL A 220 -4.80 -7.94 13.96
CA VAL A 220 -4.15 -7.98 12.64
C VAL A 220 -4.60 -9.22 11.88
N GLY A 221 -5.52 -9.04 10.95
CA GLY A 221 -5.90 -10.05 9.96
C GLY A 221 -5.03 -10.02 8.72
N PHE A 222 -5.15 -11.05 7.89
CA PHE A 222 -4.34 -11.22 6.68
C PHE A 222 -4.54 -10.09 5.64
N ALA A 223 -5.78 -9.65 5.42
CA ALA A 223 -6.07 -8.52 4.53
C ALA A 223 -5.36 -7.23 4.97
N HIS A 224 -5.28 -6.97 6.28
CA HIS A 224 -4.56 -5.83 6.83
C HIS A 224 -3.06 -5.90 6.55
N VAL A 225 -2.49 -7.11 6.58
CA VAL A 225 -1.07 -7.34 6.25
C VAL A 225 -0.82 -7.03 4.77
N ILE A 226 -1.62 -7.60 3.86
CA ILE A 226 -1.48 -7.35 2.41
C ILE A 226 -1.58 -5.85 2.10
N LEU A 227 -2.62 -5.17 2.59
CA LEU A 227 -2.83 -3.78 2.23
C LEU A 227 -1.71 -2.89 2.78
N SER A 228 -1.33 -3.10 4.05
CA SER A 228 -0.24 -2.32 4.64
C SER A 228 1.12 -2.62 3.97
N ASP A 229 1.36 -3.85 3.50
CA ASP A 229 2.56 -4.18 2.72
C ASP A 229 2.58 -3.47 1.38
N LEU A 230 1.46 -3.42 0.67
CA LEU A 230 1.32 -2.61 -0.54
C LEU A 230 1.61 -1.14 -0.24
N LEU A 231 1.11 -0.60 0.89
CA LEU A 231 1.38 0.79 1.29
C LEU A 231 2.87 1.07 1.57
N THR A 232 3.67 0.08 2.00
CA THR A 232 5.12 0.33 2.20
C THR A 232 5.85 0.65 0.90
N SER A 233 5.36 0.13 -0.24
CA SER A 233 5.87 0.53 -1.57
C SER A 233 5.48 1.96 -1.95
N TYR A 234 4.56 2.58 -1.21
CA TYR A 234 4.05 3.93 -1.44
C TYR A 234 4.72 5.00 -0.56
N SER A 235 5.74 4.68 0.25
CA SER A 235 6.43 5.69 1.08
C SER A 235 6.88 6.94 0.30
N LYS A 236 7.36 6.79 -0.94
CA LYS A 236 7.71 7.94 -1.78
C LYS A 236 6.50 8.74 -2.25
N VAL A 237 5.39 8.06 -2.55
CA VAL A 237 4.11 8.68 -2.93
C VAL A 237 3.61 9.56 -1.78
N PHE A 238 3.65 9.07 -0.54
CA PHE A 238 3.31 9.83 0.65
C PHE A 238 4.18 11.10 0.80
N ALA A 239 5.50 10.97 0.64
CA ALA A 239 6.42 12.11 0.64
C ALA A 239 6.07 13.15 -0.43
N ASP A 240 5.76 12.70 -1.65
CA ASP A 240 5.42 13.59 -2.78
C ASP A 240 4.07 14.27 -2.62
N MET A 241 3.09 13.57 -2.05
CA MET A 241 1.80 14.17 -1.69
C MET A 241 2.00 15.28 -0.67
N TYR A 242 2.80 15.04 0.37
CA TYR A 242 3.14 16.08 1.33
C TYR A 242 3.85 17.27 0.66
N SER A 243 4.92 17.04 -0.12
CA SER A 243 5.62 18.13 -0.79
C SER A 243 4.72 18.90 -1.76
N THR A 244 3.77 18.24 -2.41
CA THR A 244 2.77 18.90 -3.27
C THR A 244 1.87 19.81 -2.46
N VAL A 245 1.27 19.31 -1.38
CA VAL A 245 0.41 20.12 -0.51
C VAL A 245 1.19 21.28 0.08
N CYS A 246 2.39 21.05 0.59
CA CYS A 246 3.27 22.09 1.13
C CYS A 246 3.54 23.19 0.10
N VAL A 247 3.90 22.82 -1.14
CA VAL A 247 4.15 23.80 -2.20
C VAL A 247 2.86 24.55 -2.56
N ILE A 248 1.71 23.87 -2.70
CA ILE A 248 0.43 24.53 -3.01
C ILE A 248 0.06 25.57 -1.94
N MET A 249 0.33 25.28 -0.66
CA MET A 249 -0.02 26.16 0.45
C MET A 249 0.94 27.35 0.62
N HIS A 250 2.21 27.21 0.25
CA HIS A 250 3.26 28.22 0.50
C HIS A 250 3.76 28.93 -0.75
N SER A 251 3.41 28.47 -1.96
CA SER A 251 3.74 29.19 -3.17
C SER A 251 2.82 30.41 -3.30
N ASP A 252 3.40 31.60 -3.21
CA ASP A 252 2.67 32.82 -3.50
C ASP A 252 2.65 33.11 -5.01
N ASP A 253 1.70 33.94 -5.42
CA ASP A 253 1.20 34.16 -6.77
C ASP A 253 2.17 34.03 -7.97
N ARG A 254 1.62 33.38 -9.02
CA ARG A 254 2.10 33.25 -10.42
C ARG A 254 3.46 32.57 -10.65
N HIS A 255 4.38 32.53 -9.70
CA HIS A 255 5.75 32.03 -9.93
C HIS A 255 6.10 30.90 -8.96
N PHE A 256 6.45 29.75 -9.53
CA PHE A 256 7.05 28.64 -8.80
C PHE A 256 8.44 29.06 -8.32
N HIS A 257 8.63 29.11 -7.00
CA HIS A 257 9.91 29.48 -6.39
C HIS A 257 10.67 28.21 -5.99
N ASP A 258 11.86 28.01 -6.57
CA ASP A 258 12.70 26.84 -6.29
C ASP A 258 13.06 26.72 -4.80
N HIS A 259 13.13 27.83 -4.07
CA HIS A 259 13.34 27.85 -2.61
C HIS A 259 12.17 27.23 -1.83
N VAL A 260 10.93 27.51 -2.21
CA VAL A 260 9.74 26.91 -1.57
C VAL A 260 9.72 25.42 -1.83
N LEU A 261 10.01 25.02 -3.06
CA LEU A 261 10.11 23.60 -3.41
C LEU A 261 11.18 22.90 -2.58
N GLN A 262 12.37 23.49 -2.48
CA GLN A 262 13.48 22.90 -1.73
C GLN A 262 13.09 22.75 -0.26
N SER A 263 12.53 23.80 0.35
CA SER A 263 12.04 23.77 1.73
C SER A 263 11.03 22.63 1.96
N CYS A 264 10.01 22.51 1.10
CA CYS A 264 8.99 21.46 1.18
C CYS A 264 9.51 20.04 0.89
N ARG A 265 10.63 19.90 0.18
CA ARG A 265 11.28 18.59 -0.05
C ARG A 265 12.14 18.17 1.12
N THR A 266 12.74 19.13 1.81
CA THR A 266 13.64 18.90 2.94
C THR A 266 12.95 19.06 4.29
N ASP A 267 11.64 19.28 4.33
CA ASP A 267 10.85 19.35 5.56
C ASP A 267 10.78 17.97 6.24
N VAL A 268 11.03 17.96 7.56
CA VAL A 268 10.94 16.79 8.43
C VAL A 268 9.54 16.17 8.42
N ILE A 269 8.48 16.97 8.25
CA ILE A 269 7.11 16.47 8.16
C ILE A 269 6.96 15.54 6.95
N GLY A 270 7.61 15.85 5.83
CA GLY A 270 7.63 14.98 4.66
C GLY A 270 8.23 13.60 4.95
N VAL A 271 9.26 13.55 5.80
CA VAL A 271 9.91 12.32 6.26
C VAL A 271 8.97 11.53 7.17
N VAL A 272 8.29 12.20 8.10
CA VAL A 272 7.30 11.58 8.98
C VAL A 272 6.17 10.98 8.15
N VAL A 273 5.61 11.73 7.20
CA VAL A 273 4.55 11.26 6.31
C VAL A 273 5.02 10.08 5.45
N ALA A 274 6.24 10.11 4.92
CA ALA A 274 6.83 9.00 4.17
C ALA A 274 7.02 7.72 5.01
N SER A 275 7.22 7.89 6.33
CA SER A 275 7.44 6.79 7.27
C SER A 275 6.15 6.10 7.76
N VAL A 276 4.98 6.72 7.52
CA VAL A 276 3.68 6.21 8.00
C VAL A 276 3.42 4.74 7.63
N PRO A 277 3.65 4.28 6.38
CA PRO A 277 3.47 2.87 6.04
C PRO A 277 4.36 1.91 6.84
N SER A 278 5.64 2.28 7.05
CA SER A 278 6.59 1.48 7.82
C SER A 278 6.22 1.43 9.30
N TRP A 279 5.75 2.54 9.87
CA TRP A 279 5.21 2.58 11.23
C TRP A 279 4.00 1.67 11.38
N LEU A 280 3.06 1.74 10.44
CA LEU A 280 1.87 0.90 10.45
C LEU A 280 2.24 -0.59 10.47
N ARG A 281 3.15 -1.02 9.59
CA ARG A 281 3.61 -2.41 9.56
C ARG A 281 4.38 -2.81 10.81
N LEU A 282 5.27 -1.95 11.31
CA LEU A 282 6.00 -2.19 12.55
C LEU A 282 5.01 -2.47 13.69
N PHE A 283 4.03 -1.59 13.91
CA PHE A 283 3.08 -1.73 15.00
C PHE A 283 2.13 -2.90 14.81
N GLN A 284 1.68 -3.19 13.58
CA GLN A 284 0.94 -4.42 13.30
C GLN A 284 1.76 -5.68 13.65
N CYS A 285 3.06 -5.72 13.31
CA CYS A 285 3.91 -6.85 13.64
C CYS A 285 4.12 -7.01 15.16
N LEU A 286 4.32 -5.90 15.89
CA LEU A 286 4.41 -5.92 17.34
C LEU A 286 3.08 -6.34 17.99
N ARG A 287 1.96 -5.84 17.48
CA ARG A 287 0.62 -6.24 17.95
C ARG A 287 0.37 -7.73 17.74
N ALA A 288 0.77 -8.26 16.58
CA ALA A 288 0.67 -9.69 16.27
C ALA A 288 1.53 -10.51 17.23
N TYR A 289 2.77 -10.09 17.52
CA TYR A 289 3.63 -10.75 18.51
C TYR A 289 3.02 -10.78 19.93
N ILE A 290 2.35 -9.69 20.35
CA ILE A 290 1.67 -9.65 21.65
C ILE A 290 0.50 -10.64 21.70
N SER A 291 -0.24 -10.79 20.59
CA SER A 291 -1.34 -11.76 20.48
C SER A 291 -0.83 -13.21 20.42
N GLU A 292 0.21 -13.43 19.62
CA GLU A 292 0.76 -14.74 19.30
C GLU A 292 2.29 -14.62 19.32
N PRO A 293 2.96 -15.03 20.42
CA PRO A 293 4.40 -14.82 20.63
C PRO A 293 5.33 -15.65 19.71
N GLU A 294 5.23 -15.46 18.39
CA GLU A 294 6.10 -16.07 17.41
C GLU A 294 7.28 -15.17 17.02
N ARG A 295 8.48 -15.75 16.96
CA ARG A 295 9.70 -15.05 16.52
C ARG A 295 9.56 -14.41 15.15
N LYS A 296 8.77 -15.00 14.25
CA LYS A 296 8.50 -14.47 12.92
C LYS A 296 7.95 -13.04 12.97
N HIS A 297 7.05 -12.73 13.91
CA HIS A 297 6.50 -11.38 14.05
C HIS A 297 7.55 -10.35 14.44
N LEU A 298 8.48 -10.69 15.35
CA LEU A 298 9.59 -9.79 15.72
C LEU A 298 10.59 -9.60 14.58
N LEU A 299 10.92 -10.66 13.84
CA LEU A 299 11.78 -10.53 12.66
C LEU A 299 11.13 -9.63 11.60
N ASN A 300 9.81 -9.76 11.40
CA ASN A 300 9.08 -8.89 10.48
C ASN A 300 9.03 -7.44 10.97
N ALA A 301 8.83 -7.23 12.28
CA ALA A 301 8.92 -5.90 12.90
C ALA A 301 10.31 -5.28 12.67
N LEU A 302 11.38 -6.05 12.83
CA LEU A 302 12.75 -5.62 12.53
C LEU A 302 12.93 -5.28 11.05
N LYS A 303 12.34 -6.04 10.13
CA LYS A 303 12.37 -5.73 8.69
C LYS A 303 11.84 -4.32 8.43
N TYR A 304 10.64 -4.00 8.90
CA TYR A 304 10.06 -2.67 8.66
C TYR A 304 10.76 -1.56 9.43
N SER A 305 11.43 -1.85 10.54
CA SER A 305 12.21 -0.84 11.25
C SER A 305 13.48 -0.40 10.49
N THR A 306 14.02 -1.25 9.61
CA THR A 306 15.17 -0.88 8.76
C THR A 306 14.88 0.24 7.77
N ALA A 307 13.61 0.58 7.53
CA ALA A 307 13.22 1.72 6.71
C ALA A 307 13.52 3.07 7.38
N PHE A 308 13.46 3.17 8.72
CA PHE A 308 13.62 4.45 9.42
C PHE A 308 15.03 5.04 9.27
N PRO A 309 16.13 4.27 9.42
CA PRO A 309 17.48 4.78 9.14
C PRO A 309 17.63 5.33 7.72
N VAL A 310 17.04 4.68 6.72
CA VAL A 310 17.05 5.18 5.32
C VAL A 310 16.42 6.56 5.24
N LEU A 311 15.24 6.73 5.85
CA LEU A 311 14.50 8.00 5.85
C LEU A 311 15.23 9.09 6.62
N VAL A 312 15.74 8.78 7.82
CA VAL A 312 16.49 9.72 8.67
C VAL A 312 17.77 10.19 7.97
N PHE A 313 18.60 9.27 7.46
CA PHE A 313 19.82 9.67 6.77
C PHE A 313 19.56 10.35 5.43
N SER A 314 18.45 10.03 4.75
CA SER A 314 18.02 10.78 3.56
C SER A 314 17.73 12.24 3.90
N TYR A 315 17.05 12.50 5.03
CA TYR A 315 16.76 13.84 5.51
C TYR A 315 18.02 14.59 5.94
N LEU A 316 18.86 13.96 6.77
CA LEU A 316 20.10 14.57 7.26
C LEU A 316 21.04 14.92 6.10
N LYS A 317 21.17 14.03 5.11
CA LYS A 317 21.97 14.28 3.90
C LYS A 317 21.45 15.48 3.10
N GLN A 318 20.13 15.63 2.96
CA GLN A 318 19.54 16.77 2.25
C GLN A 318 19.70 18.10 2.99
N ASN A 319 19.80 18.06 4.33
CA ASN A 319 19.97 19.23 5.19
C ASN A 319 21.41 19.37 5.73
N SER A 320 22.41 18.85 5.00
CA SER A 320 23.81 18.80 5.47
C SER A 320 24.66 20.01 5.05
N GLY A 321 24.03 21.12 4.63
CA GLY A 321 24.71 22.29 4.07
C GLY A 321 25.77 22.91 4.99
N ASP A 322 25.53 22.89 6.30
CA ASP A 322 26.42 23.47 7.31
C ASP A 322 27.49 22.48 7.82
N LEU A 323 27.49 21.24 7.34
CA LEU A 323 28.42 20.20 7.77
C LEU A 323 29.72 20.22 6.95
N THR A 324 30.82 19.79 7.58
CA THR A 324 32.11 19.59 6.90
C THR A 324 32.01 18.51 5.82
N ALA A 325 32.89 18.55 4.82
CA ALA A 325 32.95 17.53 3.77
C ALA A 325 33.13 16.10 4.31
N ALA A 326 33.87 15.93 5.41
CA ALA A 326 34.03 14.63 6.08
C ALA A 326 32.71 14.12 6.68
N GLN A 327 31.94 14.99 7.33
CA GLN A 327 30.63 14.65 7.89
C GLN A 327 29.61 14.33 6.80
N GLN A 328 29.57 15.10 5.70
CA GLN A 328 28.70 14.81 4.56
C GLN A 328 29.01 13.44 3.93
N ARG A 329 30.30 13.08 3.81
CA ARG A 329 30.72 11.75 3.34
C ARG A 329 30.26 10.64 4.29
N LEU A 330 30.42 10.83 5.60
CA LEU A 330 29.96 9.88 6.61
C LEU A 330 28.44 9.67 6.52
N LEU A 331 27.65 10.75 6.42
CA LEU A 331 26.20 10.66 6.21
C LEU A 331 25.86 9.90 4.92
N GLY A 332 26.62 10.12 3.84
CA GLY A 332 26.49 9.38 2.60
C GLY A 332 26.70 7.87 2.77
N HIS A 333 27.72 7.47 3.53
CA HIS A 333 27.98 6.06 3.83
C HIS A 333 26.90 5.44 4.72
N LEU A 334 26.45 6.15 5.77
CA LEU A 334 25.39 5.69 6.66
C LEU A 334 24.05 5.53 5.93
N TRP A 335 23.74 6.48 5.04
CA TRP A 335 22.59 6.41 4.16
C TRP A 335 22.66 5.18 3.23
N LEU A 336 23.80 4.99 2.56
CA LEU A 336 23.99 3.86 1.64
C LEU A 336 23.92 2.52 2.37
N LEU A 337 24.57 2.40 3.54
CA LEU A 337 24.52 1.20 4.37
C LEU A 337 23.08 0.88 4.78
N SER A 338 22.33 1.88 5.22
CA SER A 338 20.93 1.71 5.61
C SER A 338 20.07 1.26 4.43
N LEU A 339 20.30 1.85 3.25
CA LEU A 339 19.58 1.50 2.02
C LEU A 339 19.86 0.05 1.61
N VAL A 340 21.13 -0.36 1.62
CA VAL A 340 21.53 -1.74 1.32
C VAL A 340 20.94 -2.71 2.35
N ALA A 341 21.02 -2.41 3.64
CA ALA A 341 20.47 -3.26 4.70
C ALA A 341 18.96 -3.44 4.56
N ASN A 342 18.21 -2.34 4.37
CA ASN A 342 16.77 -2.38 4.16
C ASN A 342 16.41 -3.20 2.92
N SER A 343 17.05 -2.91 1.77
CA SER A 343 16.76 -3.61 0.52
C SER A 343 17.08 -5.10 0.57
N LEU A 344 18.22 -5.49 1.14
CA LEU A 344 18.60 -6.90 1.26
C LEU A 344 17.70 -7.65 2.22
N TYR A 345 17.30 -7.04 3.35
CA TYR A 345 16.40 -7.69 4.29
C TYR A 345 14.99 -7.84 3.68
N SER A 346 14.44 -6.79 3.05
CA SER A 346 13.18 -6.91 2.33
C SER A 346 13.21 -8.01 1.26
N PHE A 347 14.26 -8.04 0.44
CA PHE A 347 14.43 -9.07 -0.58
C PHE A 347 14.53 -10.48 0.00
N TYR A 348 15.32 -10.67 1.06
CA TYR A 348 15.41 -11.95 1.76
C TYR A 348 14.04 -12.39 2.29
N TRP A 349 13.28 -11.46 2.86
CA TRP A 349 11.95 -11.75 3.38
C TRP A 349 11.00 -12.24 2.28
N ASP A 350 10.92 -11.50 1.19
CA ASP A 350 10.01 -11.82 0.08
C ASP A 350 10.34 -13.20 -0.52
N VAL A 351 11.63 -13.47 -0.77
CA VAL A 351 12.08 -14.74 -1.37
C VAL A 351 11.89 -15.92 -0.41
N TYR A 352 12.34 -15.80 0.83
CA TYR A 352 12.41 -16.93 1.75
C TYR A 352 11.11 -17.14 2.53
N TYR A 353 10.54 -16.09 3.12
CA TYR A 353 9.37 -16.20 3.99
C TYR A 353 8.05 -16.15 3.22
N ASP A 354 7.92 -15.24 2.25
CA ASP A 354 6.63 -15.04 1.57
C ASP A 354 6.47 -15.95 0.36
N TRP A 355 7.52 -16.14 -0.45
CA TRP A 355 7.49 -17.07 -1.60
C TRP A 355 7.84 -18.51 -1.22
N GLY A 356 8.52 -18.72 -0.09
CA GLY A 356 8.94 -20.05 0.34
C GLY A 356 10.01 -20.67 -0.56
N LEU A 357 10.88 -19.85 -1.16
CA LEU A 357 12.00 -20.28 -1.99
C LEU A 357 13.31 -20.39 -1.17
N GLY A 358 14.26 -21.18 -1.66
CA GLY A 358 15.60 -21.26 -1.07
C GLY A 358 15.81 -22.40 -0.05
N SER A 359 14.83 -23.28 0.12
CA SER A 359 15.07 -24.55 0.83
C SER A 359 15.84 -25.51 -0.09
N LEU A 360 17.12 -25.75 0.23
CA LEU A 360 17.96 -26.72 -0.48
C LEU A 360 17.76 -28.16 0.02
N SER A 361 17.19 -28.31 1.22
CA SER A 361 16.97 -29.58 1.89
C SER A 361 15.54 -30.11 1.73
N SER A 362 14.66 -29.37 1.07
CA SER A 362 13.31 -29.82 0.81
C SER A 362 13.29 -30.91 -0.26
N SER A 363 12.24 -31.72 -0.20
CA SER A 363 11.89 -32.72 -1.22
C SER A 363 11.74 -32.14 -2.63
N ASN A 364 11.47 -30.82 -2.73
CA ASN A 364 11.38 -30.08 -3.97
C ASN A 364 12.51 -29.06 -4.01
N PHE A 365 13.58 -29.34 -4.75
CA PHE A 365 14.77 -28.48 -4.83
C PHE A 365 14.38 -27.00 -5.02
N PHE A 366 14.83 -26.15 -4.07
CA PHE A 366 14.59 -24.71 -4.02
C PHE A 366 13.16 -24.25 -3.72
N LEU A 367 12.24 -25.17 -3.46
CA LEU A 367 10.82 -24.94 -3.12
C LEU A 367 10.50 -25.49 -1.72
N ARG A 368 9.34 -25.13 -1.16
CA ARG A 368 8.82 -25.76 0.06
C ARG A 368 8.39 -27.23 -0.13
N ASP A 369 8.35 -27.98 0.96
CA ASP A 369 7.96 -29.40 0.94
C ASP A 369 6.49 -29.62 0.55
N ARG A 370 5.58 -28.80 1.08
CA ARG A 370 4.17 -28.81 0.67
C ARG A 370 3.94 -27.85 -0.49
N LEU A 371 3.75 -28.40 -1.68
CA LEU A 371 3.29 -27.64 -2.84
C LEU A 371 1.76 -27.54 -2.83
N ILE A 372 1.24 -26.36 -3.19
CA ILE A 372 -0.20 -26.14 -3.39
C ILE A 372 -0.63 -26.73 -4.75
N TYR A 373 0.26 -26.71 -5.74
CA TYR A 373 0.00 -27.25 -7.07
C TYR A 373 0.90 -28.46 -7.33
N PRO A 374 0.38 -29.51 -7.97
CA PRO A 374 1.20 -30.63 -8.44
C PRO A 374 2.20 -30.14 -9.50
N LYS A 375 3.31 -30.86 -9.63
CA LYS A 375 4.36 -30.57 -10.62
C LYS A 375 3.90 -30.76 -12.05
#